data_AF-A0A921BFD9-F1
#
_entry.id   AF-A0A921BFD9-F1
#
_cell.length_a   1.000
_cell.length_b   1.000
_cell.length_c   1.000
_cell.angle_alpha   90.00
_cell.angle_beta   90.00
_cell.angle_gamma   90.00
#
_symmetry.space_group_name_H-M   'P 1'
#
loop_
_entity.id
_entity.type
_entity.pdbx_description
1 polymer ?
#
loop_
_entity_poly.entity_id
_entity_poly.type
_entity_poly.pdbx_seq_one_letter_code
_entity_poly.pdbx_strand_id
1 'polypeptide(L)' 'MSADLEALRGNLQELQRVLVAFSGGADSVFLAWVANDTLGSRLFDALQRFAESSRKRVRGCASLAQEWGLNWSP' A
#
# COMPACT_ATOMS: atom_id res chain seq x y z
N MET A 1 -18.50 15.16 0.60
CA MET A 1 -17.02 15.14 0.62
C MET A 1 -16.55 13.90 -0.13
N SER A 2 -16.48 13.96 -1.47
CA SER A 2 -15.99 12.88 -2.33
C SER A 2 -14.82 13.33 -3.23
N ALA A 3 -14.40 14.59 -3.10
CA ALA A 3 -13.40 15.20 -3.97
C ALA A 3 -11.96 14.68 -3.70
N ASP A 4 -11.69 14.08 -2.54
CA ASP A 4 -10.33 13.64 -2.18
C ASP A 4 -9.94 12.27 -2.76
N LEU A 5 -10.89 11.35 -2.95
CA LEU A 5 -10.56 10.00 -3.45
C LEU A 5 -10.32 9.99 -4.96
N GLU A 6 -11.16 10.67 -5.74
CA GLU A 6 -10.96 10.78 -7.19
C GLU A 6 -9.67 11.54 -7.52
N ALA A 7 -9.35 12.59 -6.75
CA ALA A 7 -8.07 13.28 -6.87
C ALA A 7 -6.89 12.36 -6.55
N LEU A 8 -6.98 11.54 -5.49
CA LEU A 8 -5.95 10.55 -5.17
C LEU A 8 -5.78 9.52 -6.30
N ARG A 9 -6.87 9.01 -6.86
CA ARG A 9 -6.82 8.06 -7.99
C ARG A 9 -6.20 8.70 -9.23
N GLY A 10 -6.57 9.93 -9.55
CA GLY A 10 -5.97 10.70 -10.65
C GLY A 10 -4.46 10.87 -10.48
N ASN A 11 -4.03 11.30 -9.29
CA ASN A 11 -2.60 11.43 -8.97
C ASN A 11 -1.86 10.09 -9.09
N LEU A 12 -2.46 8.98 -8.64
CA LEU A 12 -1.86 7.66 -8.76
C LEU A 12 -1.72 7.25 -10.23
N GLN A 13 -2.74 7.49 -11.05
CA GLN A 13 -2.70 7.21 -12.50
C GLN A 13 -1.60 8.02 -13.20
N GLU A 14 -1.43 9.30 -12.85
CA GLU A 14 -0.35 10.15 -13.37
C GLU A 14 1.04 9.62 -13.02
N LEU A 15 1.21 9.02 -11.83
CA LEU A 15 2.49 8.42 -11.41
C LEU A 15 2.81 7.10 -12.13
N GLN A 16 1.80 6.45 -12.73
CA GLN A 16 1.87 5.21 -13.51
C GLN A 16 2.35 3.94 -12.76
N ARG A 17 3.36 4.05 -11.89
CA ARG A 17 3.90 2.97 -11.06
C ARG A 17 4.40 3.52 -9.73
N VAL A 18 4.01 2.91 -8.62
CA VAL A 18 4.35 3.42 -7.27
C VAL A 18 4.85 2.33 -6.34
N LEU A 19 5.72 2.74 -5.42
CA LEU A 19 6.24 1.95 -4.32
C LEU A 19 5.73 2.56 -3.02
N VAL A 20 4.89 1.85 -2.26
CA VAL A 20 4.29 2.40 -1.04
C VAL A 20 5.03 1.88 0.18
N ALA A 21 5.51 2.81 1.01
CA ALA A 21 6.07 2.48 2.31
C ALA A 21 4.94 1.99 3.24
N PHE A 22 4.91 0.68 3.48
CA PHE A 22 3.88 -0.01 4.21
C PHE A 22 4.30 -0.25 5.66
N SER A 23 3.52 0.29 6.59
CA SER A 23 3.78 0.17 8.03
C SER A 23 2.76 -0.72 8.74
N GLY A 24 1.66 -1.09 8.07
CA GLY A 24 0.51 -1.77 8.65
C GLY A 24 -0.47 -0.84 9.38
N GLY A 25 -0.22 0.48 9.42
CA GLY A 25 -1.17 1.47 9.91
C GLY A 25 -2.25 1.79 8.88
N ALA A 26 -3.42 2.28 9.35
CA ALA A 26 -4.60 2.54 8.52
C ALA A 26 -4.30 3.37 7.26
N ASP A 27 -3.54 4.45 7.38
CA ASP A 27 -3.21 5.31 6.24
C ASP A 27 -2.36 4.58 5.18
N SER A 28 -1.35 3.83 5.62
CA SER A 28 -0.48 3.06 4.71
C SER A 28 -1.21 1.86 4.08
N VAL A 29 -2.17 1.27 4.79
CA VAL A 29 -3.03 0.20 4.27
C VAL A 29 -4.01 0.75 3.25
N PHE A 30 -4.66 1.87 3.57
CA PHE A 30 -5.59 2.55 2.68
C PHE A 30 -4.90 2.99 1.39
N LEU A 31 -3.74 3.66 1.49
CA LEU A 31 -2.99 4.10 0.31
C LEU A 31 -2.53 2.92 -0.55
N ALA A 32 -2.03 1.83 0.07
CA ALA A 32 -1.64 0.63 -0.65
C ALA A 32 -2.82 -0.04 -1.36
N TRP A 33 -3.98 -0.09 -0.71
CA TRP A 33 -5.19 -0.63 -1.31
C TRP A 33 -5.70 0.22 -2.48
N VAL A 34 -5.81 1.54 -2.33
CA VAL A 34 -6.24 2.44 -3.41
C VAL A 34 -5.26 2.39 -4.59
N ALA A 35 -3.94 2.32 -4.33
CA ALA A 35 -2.93 2.18 -5.38
C ALA A 35 -3.06 0.86 -6.15
N ASN A 36 -3.24 -0.27 -5.44
CA ASN A 36 -3.45 -1.58 -6.06
C ASN A 36 -4.75 -1.63 -6.89
N ASP A 37 -5.84 -1.07 -6.36
CA ASP A 37 -7.15 -0.97 -7.04
C ASP A 37 -7.09 -0.06 -8.28
N THR A 38 -6.30 1.01 -8.23
CA THR A 38 -6.23 2.00 -9.32
C THR A 38 -5.25 1.61 -10.44
N LEU A 39 -4.07 1.10 -10.08
CA LEU A 39 -2.98 0.80 -11.03
C LEU A 39 -2.87 -0.67 -11.40
N GLY A 40 -3.49 -1.55 -10.61
CA GLY A 40 -3.36 -3.00 -10.73
C GLY A 40 -2.07 -3.56 -10.14
N SER A 41 -2.09 -4.86 -9.86
CA SER A 41 -1.07 -5.59 -9.10
C SER A 41 0.32 -5.69 -9.74
N ARG A 42 0.49 -5.31 -11.01
CA ARG A 42 1.78 -5.31 -11.72
C ARG A 42 2.58 -4.01 -11.57
N LEU A 43 1.92 -2.92 -11.14
CA LEU A 43 2.48 -1.57 -11.08
C LEU A 43 2.60 -1.06 -9.64
N PHE A 44 2.46 -1.97 -8.68
CA PHE A 44 2.47 -1.68 -7.25
C PHE A 44 3.32 -2.69 -6.49
N ASP A 45 4.21 -2.17 -5.65
CA ASP A 45 4.95 -2.93 -4.65
C ASP A 45 4.80 -2.22 -3.29
N ALA A 46 4.41 -2.95 -2.25
CA ALA A 46 4.43 -2.46 -0.87
C ALA A 46 5.74 -2.89 -0.20
N LEU A 47 6.53 -1.93 0.27
CA LEU A 47 7.76 -2.20 1.02
C LEU A 47 7.58 -1.93 2.50
N GLN A 48 8.00 -2.88 3.33
CA GLN A 48 8.09 -2.68 4.78
C GLN A 48 9.01 -1.49 5.11
N ARG A 49 8.56 -0.59 5.99
CA ARG A 49 9.44 0.49 6.48
C ARG A 49 10.51 -0.07 7.43
N PHE A 50 11.78 0.03 7.02
CA PHE A 50 12.96 -0.41 7.76
C PHE A 50 13.44 0.67 8.75
N ALA A 51 13.41 0.35 10.05
CA ALA A 51 14.31 0.94 11.04
C ALA A 51 14.38 -0.01 12.24
N GLU A 52 13.27 -0.24 12.95
CA GLU A 52 13.17 -1.26 14.01
C GLU A 52 11.77 -1.89 14.05
N SER A 53 11.46 -2.83 13.15
CA SER A 53 10.23 -3.62 13.23
C SER A 53 10.46 -4.94 13.95
N SER A 54 9.73 -5.18 15.04
CA SER A 54 9.74 -6.48 15.71
C SER A 54 9.20 -7.56 14.78
N ARG A 55 9.62 -8.83 14.94
CA ARG A 55 9.08 -9.96 14.15
C ARG A 55 7.55 -10.02 14.18
N LYS A 56 6.91 -9.57 15.28
CA LYS A 56 5.46 -9.47 15.40
C LYS A 56 4.87 -8.42 14.46
N ARG A 57 5.51 -7.26 14.30
CA ARG A 57 5.07 -6.21 13.36
C ARG A 57 5.21 -6.65 11.91
N VAL A 58 6.33 -7.30 11.56
CA VAL A 58 6.54 -7.82 10.20
C VAL A 58 5.46 -8.86 9.85
N ARG A 59 5.17 -9.80 10.76
CA ARG A 59 4.07 -10.76 10.58
C ARG A 59 2.70 -10.08 10.44
N GLY A 60 2.42 -9.06 11.24
CA GLY A 60 1.18 -8.29 11.13
C GLY A 60 1.04 -7.60 9.77
N CYS A 61 2.12 -7.02 9.24
CA CYS A 61 2.11 -6.41 7.91
C CYS A 61 1.90 -7.45 6.81
N ALA A 62 2.56 -8.61 6.90
CA ALA A 62 2.38 -9.70 5.95
C ALA A 62 0.94 -10.22 5.93
N SER A 63 0.32 -10.44 7.11
CA SER A 63 -1.08 -10.89 7.20
C SER A 63 -2.06 -9.87 6.60
N LEU A 64 -1.88 -8.59 6.88
CA LEU A 64 -2.70 -7.52 6.28
C LEU A 64 -2.49 -7.44 4.76
N ALA A 65 -1.25 -7.49 4.27
CA ALA A 65 -1.00 -7.48 2.84
C ALA A 65 -1.69 -8.66 2.13
N GLN A 66 -1.66 -9.85 2.73
CA GLN A 66 -2.32 -11.04 2.20
C GLN A 66 -3.85 -10.90 2.20
N GLU A 67 -4.45 -10.44 3.30
CA GLU A 67 -5.89 -10.23 3.41
C GLU A 67 -6.41 -9.25 2.35
N TRP A 68 -5.62 -8.24 2.02
CA TRP A 68 -5.98 -7.19 1.07
C TRP A 68 -5.48 -7.45 -0.37
N GLY A 69 -4.88 -8.62 -0.63
CA GLY A 69 -4.41 -9.02 -1.96
C GLY A 69 -3.28 -8.15 -2.53
N LEU A 70 -2.43 -7.60 -1.66
CA LEU A 70 -1.34 -6.70 -2.02
C LEU A 70 -0.07 -7.46 -2.40
N ASN A 71 0.64 -6.98 -3.42
CA ASN A 71 2.00 -7.43 -3.74
C ASN A 71 2.98 -6.78 -2.74
N TRP A 72 3.37 -7.53 -1.70
CA TRP A 72 4.16 -7.03 -0.57
C TRP A 72 5.49 -7.77 -0.45
N SER A 73 6.55 -7.01 -0.18
CA SER A 73 7.88 -7.53 0.12
C SER A 73 8.39 -7.03 1.49
N PRO A 74 9.02 -7.90 2.29
CA PRO A 74 9.52 -7.57 3.62
C PRO A 74 10.72 -6.61 3.60
#